data_AF-A0A1R1MAZ4-F1
#
_entry.id   AF-A0A1R1MAZ4-F1
#
_cell.length_a   1.000
_cell.length_b   1.000
_cell.length_c   1.000
_cell.angle_alpha   90.00
_cell.angle_beta   90.00
_cell.angle_gamma   90.00
#
_symmetry.space_group_name_H-M   'P 1'
#
loop_
_entity.id
_entity.type
_entity.pdbx_description
1 polymer ?
#
loop_
_entity_poly.entity_id
_entity_poly.type
_entity_poly.pdbx_seq_one_letter_code
_entity_poly.pdbx_strand_id
1 'polypeptide(L)'
;MSESVSKNAGTGQPDAGDEYVPTREDDVAERVAAMTDVEAEQRAAALRAGLADYELDEDDRILLESELADIEEELEGRLDPVLAIIGRPNVGKSSLVNRILGRREAVVEDVPGVTRDRVAYGTQWNGKNLTIVDTGGWEYDARGIHERVADQAEVAVDSADAVVLVVDAMVGATATDEAIVKMLRRKGKPVLLAANKIDDFAQEAEAASLWSLGMGEPHPVSAMHGRGVADMLDEALKILPEFSGVAGIARTGGPRRVALLGRPNVGKSSMLNKLAGSERVVVDPMAGTTRDPVDEFIELGGRIWRFVDTAGIRRRVHMQRGADFYASLRTQSALEKAEVAVVLIAVDEVVSEQDVRILQLVIESGRALVLAFNKWDLLEDERRRYLEREIEQDLAHVDWAPRVNLSAKTGWHKDRLVPALDVALESWDKRIPTGKLNAFLGELVAAHPHPIRGGKQPRILFGTQASSRPPRFVLFTTGFLDPGYRRFITRRLRETFGFEGTPIEVTMRVREKRARGGKR
;
A
#
# COMPACT_ATOMS: atom_id res chain seq x y z
N MET A 1 52.32 -0.82 52.39
CA MET A 1 51.70 -2.15 52.45
C MET A 1 50.36 -1.95 53.16
N SER A 2 49.34 -1.53 52.42
CA SER A 2 48.34 -2.38 51.74
C SER A 2 47.15 -2.64 52.66
N GLU A 3 46.18 -1.72 52.66
CA GLU A 3 44.81 -1.99 53.11
C GLU A 3 43.97 -2.39 51.90
N SER A 4 43.43 -3.60 51.98
CA SER A 4 42.62 -4.29 51.00
C SER A 4 41.17 -3.79 51.05
N VAL A 5 40.71 -3.13 49.98
CA VAL A 5 39.31 -2.81 49.74
C VAL A 5 38.64 -4.00 49.04
N SER A 6 37.64 -4.57 49.70
CA SER A 6 36.76 -5.61 49.18
C SER A 6 35.86 -5.05 48.08
N LYS A 7 35.92 -5.64 46.88
CA LYS A 7 35.00 -5.37 45.76
C LYS A 7 33.69 -6.08 46.00
N ASN A 8 32.62 -5.33 46.23
CA ASN A 8 31.26 -5.84 46.14
C ASN A 8 30.79 -5.72 44.69
N ALA A 9 30.61 -6.86 44.01
CA ALA A 9 30.10 -6.94 42.65
C ALA A 9 28.57 -6.77 42.68
N GLY A 10 28.11 -5.56 42.40
CA GLY A 10 26.71 -5.25 42.14
C GLY A 10 26.31 -5.75 40.74
N THR A 11 25.32 -6.63 40.72
CA THR A 11 24.60 -7.14 39.53
C THR A 11 24.04 -5.98 38.72
N GLY A 12 24.55 -5.78 37.51
CA GLY A 12 24.05 -4.79 36.55
C GLY A 12 22.66 -5.18 36.05
N GLN A 13 21.64 -4.43 36.48
CA GLN A 13 20.40 -4.27 35.73
C GLN A 13 20.66 -3.39 34.51
N PRO A 14 20.02 -3.66 33.36
CA PRO A 14 20.12 -2.78 32.20
C PRO A 14 19.44 -1.45 32.52
N ASP A 15 20.16 -0.36 32.29
CA ASP A 15 19.78 1.02 32.49
C ASP A 15 18.46 1.33 31.74
N ALA A 16 17.37 1.51 32.48
CA ALA A 16 16.07 1.92 31.94
C ALA A 16 16.17 3.40 31.55
N GLY A 17 16.54 3.66 30.30
CA GLY A 17 16.76 5.00 29.77
C GLY A 17 15.52 5.89 29.88
N ASP A 18 15.58 6.82 30.84
CA ASP A 18 14.65 7.90 31.19
C ASP A 18 13.66 8.29 30.07
N GLU A 19 12.38 8.17 30.40
CA GLU A 19 11.28 8.71 29.62
C GLU A 19 11.26 10.25 29.74
N TYR A 20 11.23 10.96 28.61
CA TYR A 20 11.17 12.43 28.62
C TYR A 20 9.77 12.88 29.08
N VAL A 21 9.69 13.51 30.24
CA VAL A 21 8.44 14.07 30.78
C VAL A 21 8.38 15.57 30.45
N PRO A 22 7.38 16.03 29.68
CA PRO A 22 7.18 17.46 29.40
C PRO A 22 6.97 18.26 30.68
N THR A 23 7.55 19.47 30.74
CA THR A 23 7.48 20.34 31.92
C THR A 23 6.36 21.40 31.87
N ARG A 24 5.59 21.46 30.77
CA ARG A 24 4.50 22.43 30.52
C ARG A 24 3.41 21.80 29.64
N GLU A 25 2.17 22.28 29.79
CA GLU A 25 1.11 22.09 28.78
C GLU A 25 1.49 22.85 27.49
N ASP A 26 1.21 22.28 26.31
CA ASP A 26 1.68 22.85 25.04
C ASP A 26 0.62 22.91 23.92
N ASP A 27 0.39 24.12 23.39
CA ASP A 27 -0.54 24.37 22.28
C ASP A 27 0.11 24.14 20.90
N VAL A 28 1.12 23.26 20.83
CA VAL A 28 1.92 23.05 19.60
C VAL A 28 1.05 22.62 18.44
N ALA A 29 0.11 21.69 18.66
CA ALA A 29 -0.82 21.24 17.63
C ALA A 29 -1.71 22.37 17.11
N GLU A 30 -2.23 23.22 18.00
CA GLU A 30 -3.08 24.37 17.63
C GLU A 30 -2.30 25.41 16.81
N ARG A 31 -1.06 25.72 17.21
CA ARG A 31 -0.21 26.67 16.49
C ARG A 31 0.19 26.15 15.10
N VAL A 32 0.45 24.86 14.98
CA VAL A 32 0.74 24.23 13.68
C VAL A 32 -0.49 24.23 12.79
N ALA A 33 -1.68 23.96 13.36
CA ALA A 33 -2.94 23.98 12.62
C ALA A 33 -3.36 25.39 12.18
N ALA A 34 -3.01 26.42 12.95
CA ALA A 34 -3.29 27.82 12.62
C ALA A 34 -2.34 28.42 11.57
N MET A 35 -1.22 27.76 11.27
CA MET A 35 -0.23 28.24 10.31
C MET A 35 -0.71 28.02 8.87
N THR A 36 -0.55 29.03 8.03
CA THR A 36 -0.91 28.87 6.61
C THR A 36 0.09 27.97 5.89
N ASP A 37 -0.37 27.26 4.86
CA ASP A 37 0.50 26.37 4.06
C ASP A 37 1.68 27.14 3.45
N VAL A 38 1.43 28.39 3.00
CA VAL A 38 2.45 29.28 2.41
C VAL A 38 3.53 29.64 3.44
N GLU A 39 3.15 29.99 4.66
CA GLU A 39 4.12 30.32 5.73
C GLU A 39 4.96 29.09 6.11
N ALA A 40 4.31 27.93 6.23
CA ALA A 40 4.97 26.68 6.55
C ALA A 40 6.01 26.31 5.47
N GLU A 41 5.66 26.50 4.20
CA GLU A 41 6.51 26.19 3.06
C GLU A 41 7.71 27.14 2.93
N GLN A 42 7.49 28.45 3.10
CA GLN A 42 8.58 29.44 3.14
C GLN A 42 9.58 29.13 4.25
N ARG A 43 9.09 28.70 5.42
CA ARG A 43 9.94 28.30 6.56
C ARG A 43 10.75 27.04 6.25
N ALA A 44 10.14 26.02 5.64
CA ALA A 44 10.86 24.82 5.22
C ALA A 44 11.92 25.13 4.15
N ALA A 45 11.62 25.98 3.16
CA ALA A 45 12.58 26.40 2.15
C ALA A 45 13.81 27.09 2.78
N ALA A 46 13.60 27.98 3.76
CA ALA A 46 14.68 28.63 4.49
C ALA A 46 15.53 27.65 5.31
N LEU A 47 14.91 26.70 6.01
CA LEU A 47 15.62 25.66 6.77
C LEU A 47 16.43 24.73 5.85
N ARG A 48 15.84 24.33 4.72
CA ARG A 48 16.51 23.51 3.70
C ARG A 48 17.72 24.23 3.10
N ALA A 49 17.57 25.50 2.74
CA ALA A 49 18.70 26.31 2.26
C ALA A 49 19.84 26.40 3.31
N GLY A 50 19.49 26.44 4.60
CA GLY A 50 20.44 26.39 5.70
C GLY A 50 21.24 25.08 5.79
N LEU A 51 20.77 23.97 5.21
CA LEU A 51 21.53 22.71 5.15
C LEU A 51 22.77 22.80 4.24
N ALA A 52 22.84 23.78 3.33
CA ALA A 52 24.02 23.99 2.48
C ALA A 52 25.29 24.34 3.29
N ASP A 53 25.14 24.85 4.52
CA ASP A 53 26.24 25.12 5.45
C ASP A 53 26.82 23.84 6.10
N TYR A 54 26.22 22.68 5.85
CA TYR A 54 26.56 21.39 6.46
C TYR A 54 27.07 20.37 5.42
N GLU A 55 27.83 19.40 5.89
CA GLU A 55 28.30 18.29 5.06
C GLU A 55 27.15 17.29 4.83
N LEU A 56 26.70 17.22 3.58
CA LEU A 56 25.65 16.30 3.10
C LEU A 56 26.30 15.27 2.20
N ASP A 57 26.04 14.00 2.47
CA ASP A 57 26.42 12.89 1.60
C ASP A 57 25.51 12.83 0.37
N GLU A 58 25.81 11.91 -0.56
CA GLU A 58 25.05 11.80 -1.81
C GLU A 58 23.62 11.29 -1.56
N ASP A 59 23.44 10.35 -0.64
CA ASP A 59 22.13 9.80 -0.29
C ASP A 59 21.21 10.88 0.31
N ASP A 60 21.77 11.85 1.03
CA ASP A 60 21.04 13.01 1.55
C ASP A 60 20.55 13.95 0.47
N ARG A 61 21.39 14.20 -0.53
CA ARG A 61 21.04 15.09 -1.65
C ARG A 61 19.93 14.46 -2.45
N ILE A 62 20.08 13.17 -2.78
CA ILE A 62 19.04 12.40 -3.45
C ILE A 62 17.75 12.43 -2.65
N LEU A 63 17.80 12.24 -1.32
CA LEU A 63 16.60 12.29 -0.48
C LEU A 63 15.92 13.67 -0.48
N LEU A 64 16.70 14.75 -0.43
CA LEU A 64 16.17 16.12 -0.43
C LEU A 64 15.66 16.54 -1.81
N GLU A 65 16.26 16.01 -2.89
CA GLU A 65 15.87 16.24 -4.28
C GLU A 65 14.65 15.38 -4.67
N SER A 66 14.58 14.12 -4.24
CA SER A 66 13.40 13.25 -4.45
C SER A 66 12.16 13.82 -3.78
N GLU A 67 12.33 14.48 -2.62
CA GLU A 67 11.25 15.18 -1.96
C GLU A 67 10.73 16.37 -2.80
N LEU A 68 11.59 17.11 -3.50
CA LEU A 68 11.15 18.17 -4.41
C LEU A 68 10.33 17.60 -5.57
N ALA A 69 10.74 16.46 -6.14
CA ALA A 69 9.98 15.76 -7.16
C ALA A 69 8.62 15.24 -6.63
N ASP A 70 8.60 14.62 -5.44
CA ASP A 70 7.36 14.14 -4.80
C ASP A 70 6.38 15.29 -4.48
N ILE A 71 6.89 16.43 -3.99
CA ILE A 71 6.10 17.62 -3.65
C ILE A 71 5.56 18.28 -4.92
N GLU A 72 6.38 18.41 -5.97
CA GLU A 72 5.91 18.89 -7.28
C GLU A 72 4.85 17.95 -7.87
N GLU A 73 5.04 16.63 -7.78
CA GLU A 73 4.05 15.63 -8.20
C GLU A 73 2.73 15.67 -7.41
N GLU A 74 2.78 15.85 -6.08
CA GLU A 74 1.59 15.96 -5.22
C GLU A 74 0.85 17.29 -5.42
N LEU A 75 1.57 18.41 -5.57
CA LEU A 75 0.98 19.73 -5.82
C LEU A 75 0.36 19.85 -7.21
N GLU A 76 0.88 19.13 -8.20
CA GLU A 76 0.35 19.13 -9.57
C GLU A 76 -0.71 18.03 -9.83
N GLY A 77 -1.04 17.19 -8.85
CA GLY A 77 -2.03 16.13 -9.02
C GLY A 77 -1.66 15.15 -10.15
N ARG A 78 -0.36 14.89 -10.32
CA ARG A 78 0.20 14.08 -11.41
C ARG A 78 -0.09 12.59 -11.17
N LEU A 79 -1.21 12.12 -11.73
CA LEU A 79 -1.62 10.72 -11.71
C LEU A 79 -0.93 9.94 -12.84
N ASP A 80 -0.65 8.66 -12.62
CA ASP A 80 -0.14 7.77 -13.68
C ASP A 80 -1.16 7.71 -14.83
N PRO A 81 -0.72 7.77 -16.10
CA PRO A 81 -1.62 7.70 -17.24
C PRO A 81 -2.38 6.36 -17.28
N VAL A 82 -3.65 6.43 -17.68
CA VAL A 82 -4.58 5.30 -17.65
C VAL A 82 -4.85 4.80 -19.07
N LEU A 83 -4.57 3.53 -19.32
CA LEU A 83 -4.77 2.84 -20.59
C LEU A 83 -5.92 1.82 -20.46
N ALA A 84 -7.04 2.07 -21.12
CA ALA A 84 -8.15 1.11 -21.15
C ALA A 84 -7.96 0.07 -22.26
N ILE A 85 -8.16 -1.20 -21.96
CA ILE A 85 -8.18 -2.28 -22.96
C ILE A 85 -9.62 -2.71 -23.20
N ILE A 86 -10.11 -2.45 -24.42
CA ILE A 86 -11.51 -2.68 -24.81
C ILE A 86 -11.62 -3.46 -26.11
N GLY A 87 -12.82 -3.95 -26.42
CA GLY A 87 -13.10 -4.76 -27.60
C GLY A 87 -14.22 -5.75 -27.33
N ARG A 88 -14.76 -6.37 -28.39
CA ARG A 88 -15.84 -7.35 -28.26
C ARG A 88 -15.42 -8.59 -27.44
N PRO A 89 -16.35 -9.43 -26.97
CA PRO A 89 -16.01 -10.69 -26.31
C PRO A 89 -15.11 -11.59 -27.17
N ASN A 90 -14.26 -12.39 -26.52
CA ASN A 90 -13.42 -13.44 -27.13
C ASN A 90 -12.34 -12.99 -28.14
N VAL A 91 -12.05 -11.68 -28.22
CA VAL A 91 -10.91 -11.14 -29.01
C VAL A 91 -9.56 -11.30 -28.33
N GLY A 92 -9.51 -11.76 -27.07
CA GLY A 92 -8.26 -11.97 -26.33
C GLY A 92 -7.77 -10.79 -25.48
N LYS A 93 -8.66 -9.89 -25.05
CA LYS A 93 -8.35 -8.76 -24.14
C LYS A 93 -7.63 -9.21 -22.86
N SER A 94 -8.20 -10.16 -22.13
CA SER A 94 -7.65 -10.60 -20.84
C SER A 94 -6.33 -11.36 -21.00
N SER A 95 -6.13 -12.05 -22.13
CA SER A 95 -4.83 -12.63 -22.49
C SER A 95 -3.78 -11.53 -22.72
N LEU A 96 -4.18 -10.42 -23.36
CA LEU A 96 -3.30 -9.28 -23.61
C LEU A 96 -2.93 -8.57 -22.31
N VAL A 97 -3.91 -8.27 -21.45
CA VAL A 97 -3.69 -7.69 -20.11
C VAL A 97 -2.68 -8.53 -19.32
N ASN A 98 -2.90 -9.85 -19.26
CA ASN A 98 -1.99 -10.78 -18.60
C ASN A 98 -0.57 -10.78 -19.13
N ARG A 99 -0.43 -10.56 -20.45
CA ARG A 99 0.88 -10.47 -21.06
C ARG A 99 1.60 -9.21 -20.64
N ILE A 100 0.89 -8.08 -20.63
CA ILE A 100 1.45 -6.79 -20.25
C ILE A 100 1.87 -6.75 -18.78
N LEU A 101 1.12 -7.40 -17.88
CA LEU A 101 1.43 -7.39 -16.44
C LEU A 101 2.66 -8.22 -16.05
N GLY A 102 3.22 -9.06 -16.94
CA GLY A 102 4.46 -9.81 -16.71
C GLY A 102 4.40 -10.86 -15.58
N ARG A 103 3.29 -10.93 -14.85
CA ARG A 103 2.95 -11.89 -13.78
C ARG A 103 1.50 -12.29 -14.02
N ARG A 104 1.14 -13.56 -13.74
CA ARG A 104 -0.25 -14.05 -13.83
C ARG A 104 -1.10 -13.43 -12.71
N GLU A 105 -1.34 -12.11 -12.75
CA GLU A 105 -2.28 -11.42 -11.86
C GLU A 105 -3.66 -11.23 -12.47
N ALA A 106 -3.80 -11.26 -13.81
CA ALA A 106 -5.12 -11.38 -14.40
C ALA A 106 -5.51 -12.87 -14.45
N VAL A 107 -6.47 -13.24 -13.62
CA VAL A 107 -7.06 -14.58 -13.63
C VAL A 107 -7.61 -14.85 -15.04
N VAL A 108 -6.95 -15.75 -15.78
CA VAL A 108 -7.53 -16.35 -17.00
C VAL A 108 -8.37 -17.52 -16.52
N GLU A 109 -9.67 -17.32 -16.38
CA GLU A 109 -10.61 -18.44 -16.37
C GLU A 109 -11.89 -18.16 -17.14
N ASP A 110 -12.13 -19.05 -18.11
CA ASP A 110 -13.34 -19.21 -18.91
C ASP A 110 -14.42 -19.95 -18.10
N VAL A 111 -15.15 -19.27 -17.20
CA VAL A 111 -16.40 -19.81 -16.63
C VAL A 111 -17.50 -18.73 -16.49
N PRO A 112 -18.70 -18.93 -17.08
CA PRO A 112 -19.79 -17.94 -17.06
C PRO A 112 -20.47 -17.80 -15.69
N GLY A 113 -20.72 -16.56 -15.19
CA GLY A 113 -21.81 -16.33 -14.22
C GLY A 113 -21.72 -15.31 -13.06
N VAL A 114 -20.74 -14.40 -12.94
CA VAL A 114 -20.67 -13.51 -11.73
C VAL A 114 -20.17 -12.10 -11.99
N THR A 115 -21.08 -11.11 -11.98
CA THR A 115 -20.83 -9.66 -12.08
C THR A 115 -19.54 -9.22 -11.39
N ARG A 116 -18.51 -8.85 -12.16
CA ARG A 116 -17.25 -8.25 -11.71
C ARG A 116 -17.21 -6.80 -12.17
N ASP A 117 -17.17 -5.92 -11.18
CA ASP A 117 -16.80 -4.52 -11.36
C ASP A 117 -15.32 -4.39 -11.79
N ARG A 118 -15.03 -3.24 -12.39
CA ARG A 118 -13.82 -2.85 -13.13
C ARG A 118 -12.53 -3.17 -12.35
N VAL A 119 -11.54 -3.78 -13.02
CA VAL A 119 -10.24 -4.09 -12.42
C VAL A 119 -9.16 -3.22 -13.05
N ALA A 120 -8.50 -2.41 -12.22
CA ALA A 120 -7.37 -1.58 -12.58
C ALA A 120 -6.06 -2.21 -12.06
N TYR A 121 -5.06 -2.29 -12.93
CA TYR A 121 -3.75 -2.88 -12.65
C TYR A 121 -2.65 -1.84 -12.87
N GLY A 122 -1.83 -1.59 -11.85
CA GLY A 122 -0.62 -0.78 -12.02
C GLY A 122 0.49 -1.60 -12.67
N THR A 123 1.17 -1.03 -13.67
CA THR A 123 2.35 -1.64 -14.30
C THR A 123 3.39 -0.59 -14.65
N GLN A 124 4.60 -1.04 -14.96
CA GLN A 124 5.69 -0.19 -15.41
C GLN A 124 6.22 -0.71 -16.76
N TRP A 125 6.31 0.18 -17.75
CA TRP A 125 6.86 -0.13 -19.08
C TRP A 125 7.88 0.93 -19.47
N ASN A 126 9.10 0.52 -19.86
CA ASN A 126 10.22 1.42 -20.21
C ASN A 126 10.46 2.54 -19.18
N GLY A 127 10.35 2.22 -17.89
CA GLY A 127 10.57 3.17 -16.78
C GLY A 127 9.40 4.13 -16.53
N LYS A 128 8.31 4.09 -17.30
CA LYS A 128 7.09 4.85 -17.06
C LYS A 128 6.03 4.01 -16.36
N ASN A 129 5.41 4.56 -15.33
CA ASN A 129 4.28 3.94 -14.66
C ASN A 129 3.00 4.18 -15.48
N LEU A 130 2.13 3.19 -15.54
CA LEU A 130 0.82 3.30 -16.18
C LEU A 130 -0.20 2.39 -15.48
N THR A 131 -1.47 2.79 -15.55
CA THR A 131 -2.59 2.00 -15.05
C THR A 131 -3.34 1.36 -16.20
N ILE A 132 -3.49 0.04 -16.20
CA ILE A 132 -4.28 -0.70 -17.18
C ILE A 132 -5.66 -0.98 -16.61
N VAL A 133 -6.70 -0.59 -17.34
CA VAL A 133 -8.09 -0.90 -16.98
C VAL A 133 -8.62 -1.96 -17.94
N ASP A 134 -8.99 -3.13 -17.41
CA ASP A 134 -9.70 -4.16 -18.19
C ASP A 134 -11.21 -3.95 -18.09
N THR A 135 -11.88 -3.97 -19.24
CA THR A 135 -13.33 -3.81 -19.31
C THR A 135 -14.12 -5.06 -18.96
N GLY A 136 -13.51 -6.25 -18.94
CA GLY A 136 -14.15 -7.52 -18.56
C GLY A 136 -15.33 -7.92 -19.47
N GLY A 137 -15.32 -9.14 -20.02
CA GLY A 137 -16.41 -9.61 -20.88
C GLY A 137 -17.69 -9.97 -20.13
N TRP A 138 -18.78 -9.23 -20.35
CA TRP A 138 -20.15 -9.54 -19.88
C TRP A 138 -21.10 -9.80 -21.07
N GLU A 139 -21.56 -11.04 -21.29
CA GLU A 139 -22.79 -11.38 -22.05
C GLU A 139 -23.51 -12.52 -21.29
N TYR A 140 -24.84 -12.59 -21.15
CA TYR A 140 -25.92 -12.47 -22.13
C TYR A 140 -27.21 -11.87 -21.52
N ASP A 141 -27.97 -11.11 -22.31
CA ASP A 141 -29.39 -11.44 -22.49
C ASP A 141 -29.87 -11.07 -23.90
N ALA A 142 -30.63 -11.97 -24.50
CA ALA A 142 -31.03 -11.97 -25.90
C ALA A 142 -32.09 -10.90 -26.18
N ARG A 143 -31.63 -9.68 -26.52
CA ARG A 143 -32.26 -8.66 -27.40
C ARG A 143 -31.49 -7.33 -27.32
N GLY A 144 -30.76 -6.93 -28.37
CA GLY A 144 -30.07 -5.64 -28.44
C GLY A 144 -28.63 -5.62 -27.88
N ILE A 145 -27.76 -6.48 -28.44
CA ILE A 145 -26.39 -6.76 -27.93
C ILE A 145 -25.39 -5.63 -28.26
N HIS A 146 -25.47 -5.02 -29.44
CA HIS A 146 -24.44 -4.07 -29.91
C HIS A 146 -24.38 -2.77 -29.11
N GLU A 147 -25.53 -2.18 -28.77
CA GLU A 147 -25.60 -0.91 -28.02
C GLU A 147 -25.13 -1.11 -26.58
N ARG A 148 -25.51 -2.22 -25.93
CA ARG A 148 -25.09 -2.51 -24.55
C ARG A 148 -23.59 -2.76 -24.39
N VAL A 149 -22.92 -3.32 -25.39
CA VAL A 149 -21.45 -3.47 -25.39
C VAL A 149 -20.76 -2.11 -25.55
N ALA A 150 -21.30 -1.24 -26.39
CA ALA A 150 -20.78 0.11 -26.58
C ALA A 150 -20.96 0.97 -25.31
N ASP A 151 -22.13 0.91 -24.65
CA ASP A 151 -22.42 1.63 -23.40
C ASP A 151 -21.47 1.20 -22.26
N GLN A 152 -21.08 -0.09 -22.22
CA GLN A 152 -20.13 -0.62 -21.23
C GLN A 152 -18.70 -0.16 -21.50
N ALA A 153 -18.28 -0.20 -22.77
CA ALA A 153 -16.99 0.33 -23.19
C ALA A 153 -16.90 1.84 -22.93
N GLU A 154 -18.02 2.57 -23.08
CA GLU A 154 -18.09 4.02 -22.88
C GLU A 154 -17.60 4.46 -21.51
N VAL A 155 -17.98 3.72 -20.45
CA VAL A 155 -17.61 4.09 -19.09
C VAL A 155 -16.13 3.87 -18.80
N ALA A 156 -15.51 2.84 -19.39
CA ALA A 156 -14.06 2.63 -19.25
C ALA A 156 -13.26 3.62 -20.07
N VAL A 157 -13.77 3.98 -21.25
CA VAL A 157 -13.22 5.06 -22.06
C VAL A 157 -13.25 6.36 -21.26
N ASP A 158 -14.35 6.70 -20.61
CA ASP A 158 -14.47 7.94 -19.82
C ASP A 158 -13.40 8.07 -18.72
N SER A 159 -13.01 6.95 -18.10
CA SER A 159 -11.99 6.90 -17.05
C SER A 159 -10.54 6.74 -17.54
N ALA A 160 -10.27 6.70 -18.85
CA ALA A 160 -8.93 6.44 -19.40
C ALA A 160 -8.35 7.63 -20.19
N ASP A 161 -7.04 7.76 -20.24
CA ASP A 161 -6.35 8.77 -21.07
C ASP A 161 -6.19 8.33 -22.52
N ALA A 162 -5.98 7.02 -22.73
CA ALA A 162 -5.97 6.41 -24.05
C ALA A 162 -6.60 5.01 -24.01
N VAL A 163 -6.89 4.47 -25.19
CA VAL A 163 -7.63 3.22 -25.35
C VAL A 163 -6.89 2.28 -26.31
N VAL A 164 -6.74 1.01 -25.94
CA VAL A 164 -6.39 -0.06 -26.87
C VAL A 164 -7.68 -0.78 -27.28
N LEU A 165 -8.07 -0.64 -28.54
CA LEU A 165 -9.16 -1.42 -29.13
C LEU A 165 -8.60 -2.73 -29.67
N VAL A 166 -8.94 -3.83 -29.02
CA VAL A 166 -8.53 -5.18 -29.40
C VAL A 166 -9.56 -5.80 -30.34
N VAL A 167 -9.12 -6.20 -31.52
CA VAL A 167 -9.94 -6.88 -32.53
C VAL A 167 -9.27 -8.19 -32.91
N ASP A 168 -10.06 -9.24 -33.09
CA ASP A 168 -9.57 -10.53 -33.60
C ASP A 168 -9.34 -10.43 -35.11
N ALA A 169 -8.08 -10.45 -35.53
CA ALA A 169 -7.71 -10.30 -36.93
C ALA A 169 -8.20 -11.46 -37.80
N MET A 170 -8.35 -12.67 -37.24
CA MET A 170 -8.79 -13.85 -38.00
C MET A 170 -10.28 -13.80 -38.37
N VAL A 171 -11.06 -13.03 -37.62
CA VAL A 171 -12.50 -12.81 -37.89
C VAL A 171 -12.73 -11.55 -38.71
N GLY A 172 -11.85 -10.55 -38.58
CA GLY A 172 -12.01 -9.24 -39.17
C GLY A 172 -13.01 -8.35 -38.42
N ALA A 173 -13.31 -7.20 -39.02
CA ALA A 173 -14.21 -6.19 -38.46
C ALA A 173 -15.67 -6.68 -38.40
N THR A 174 -16.30 -6.59 -37.23
CA THR A 174 -17.71 -6.94 -37.04
C THR A 174 -18.57 -5.71 -36.73
N ALA A 175 -19.90 -5.85 -36.84
CA ALA A 175 -20.85 -4.79 -36.48
C ALA A 175 -20.70 -4.31 -35.02
N THR A 176 -20.25 -5.18 -34.10
CA THR A 176 -19.94 -4.79 -32.71
C THR A 176 -18.68 -3.93 -32.64
N ASP A 177 -17.64 -4.26 -33.41
CA ASP A 177 -16.42 -3.47 -33.48
C ASP A 177 -16.71 -2.09 -34.08
N GLU A 178 -17.53 -2.02 -35.13
CA GLU A 178 -18.00 -0.76 -35.72
C GLU A 178 -18.79 0.12 -34.73
N ALA A 179 -19.64 -0.49 -33.88
CA ALA A 179 -20.38 0.23 -32.85
C ALA A 179 -19.43 0.83 -31.78
N ILE A 180 -18.43 0.06 -31.34
CA ILE A 180 -17.39 0.54 -30.41
C ILE A 180 -16.58 1.67 -31.05
N VAL A 181 -16.18 1.52 -32.31
CA VAL A 181 -15.48 2.56 -33.08
C VAL A 181 -16.30 3.85 -33.16
N LYS A 182 -17.61 3.75 -33.43
CA LYS A 182 -18.51 4.91 -33.46
C LYS A 182 -18.59 5.61 -32.10
N MET A 183 -18.61 4.85 -31.00
CA MET A 183 -18.56 5.41 -29.64
C MET A 183 -17.22 6.11 -29.37
N LEU A 184 -16.09 5.45 -29.66
CA LEU A 184 -14.75 6.02 -29.47
C LEU A 184 -14.55 7.33 -30.24
N ARG A 185 -15.01 7.39 -31.49
CA ARG A 185 -14.97 8.62 -32.31
C ARG A 185 -15.75 9.77 -31.69
N ARG A 186 -16.89 9.50 -31.03
CA ARG A 186 -17.67 10.54 -30.32
C ARG A 186 -16.93 11.05 -29.08
N LYS A 187 -16.19 10.18 -28.38
CA LYS A 187 -15.45 10.54 -27.16
C LYS A 187 -14.13 11.26 -27.45
N GLY A 188 -13.58 11.12 -28.64
CA GLY A 188 -12.39 11.86 -29.07
C GLY A 188 -11.10 11.49 -28.33
N LYS A 189 -11.05 10.34 -27.65
CA LYS A 189 -9.85 9.87 -26.95
C LYS A 189 -8.85 9.25 -27.94
N PRO A 190 -7.53 9.33 -27.69
CA PRO A 190 -6.53 8.60 -28.46
C PRO A 190 -6.81 7.08 -28.40
N VAL A 191 -6.78 6.43 -29.57
CA VAL A 191 -7.04 4.99 -29.70
C VAL A 191 -5.90 4.33 -30.46
N LEU A 192 -5.45 3.19 -29.96
CA LEU A 192 -4.55 2.28 -30.64
C LEU A 192 -5.31 0.99 -31.00
N LEU A 193 -5.19 0.56 -32.26
CA LEU A 193 -5.88 -0.64 -32.76
C LEU A 193 -4.95 -1.85 -32.67
N ALA A 194 -5.29 -2.81 -31.80
CA ALA A 194 -4.55 -4.05 -31.64
C ALA A 194 -5.25 -5.19 -32.43
N ALA A 195 -4.61 -5.64 -33.49
CA ALA A 195 -5.02 -6.77 -34.31
C ALA A 195 -4.51 -8.08 -33.69
N ASN A 196 -5.31 -8.67 -32.82
CA ASN A 196 -4.92 -9.83 -32.02
C ASN A 196 -5.11 -11.17 -32.76
N LYS A 197 -4.42 -12.21 -32.25
CA LYS A 197 -4.34 -13.58 -32.80
C LYS A 197 -3.51 -13.71 -34.09
N ILE A 198 -2.51 -12.84 -34.25
CA ILE A 198 -1.48 -12.96 -35.28
C ILE A 198 -0.30 -13.76 -34.70
N ASP A 199 -0.38 -15.08 -34.82
CA ASP A 199 0.57 -16.01 -34.22
C ASP A 199 1.82 -16.20 -35.10
N ASP A 200 1.69 -16.09 -36.42
CA ASP A 200 2.79 -16.22 -37.39
C ASP A 200 2.88 -15.04 -38.38
N PHE A 201 3.95 -15.02 -39.20
CA PHE A 201 4.19 -13.94 -40.17
C PHE A 201 3.25 -14.01 -41.39
N ALA A 202 2.74 -15.20 -41.74
CA ALA A 202 1.81 -15.34 -42.86
C ALA A 202 0.45 -14.70 -42.55
N GLN A 203 0.08 -14.65 -41.27
CA GLN A 203 -1.15 -14.06 -40.78
C GLN A 203 -1.12 -12.52 -40.70
N GLU A 204 0.03 -11.85 -40.82
CA GLU A 204 0.11 -10.38 -40.74
C GLU A 204 -0.76 -9.67 -41.79
N ALA A 205 -1.01 -10.31 -42.94
CA ALA A 205 -1.91 -9.80 -43.96
C ALA A 205 -3.37 -9.63 -43.47
N GLU A 206 -3.80 -10.44 -42.49
CA GLU A 206 -5.16 -10.37 -41.93
C GLU A 206 -5.37 -9.09 -41.12
N ALA A 207 -4.31 -8.57 -40.48
CA ALA A 207 -4.37 -7.29 -39.78
C ALA A 207 -4.66 -6.11 -40.75
N ALA A 208 -4.22 -6.20 -42.00
CA ALA A 208 -4.44 -5.15 -42.99
C ALA A 208 -5.93 -4.91 -43.30
N SER A 209 -6.78 -5.94 -43.16
CA SER A 209 -8.23 -5.83 -43.35
C SER A 209 -8.89 -4.84 -42.38
N LEU A 210 -8.29 -4.65 -41.20
CA LEU A 210 -8.82 -3.80 -40.13
C LEU A 210 -8.62 -2.30 -40.37
N TRP A 211 -7.85 -1.91 -41.39
CA TRP A 211 -7.79 -0.52 -41.87
C TRP A 211 -9.18 0.03 -42.20
N SER A 212 -10.11 -0.84 -42.59
CA SER A 212 -11.52 -0.50 -42.86
C SER A 212 -12.24 0.16 -41.67
N LEU A 213 -11.82 -0.11 -40.43
CA LEU A 213 -12.35 0.52 -39.22
C LEU A 213 -11.97 2.00 -39.11
N GLY A 214 -10.93 2.44 -39.82
CA GLY A 214 -10.48 3.83 -39.85
C GLY A 214 -10.07 4.36 -38.47
N MET A 215 -9.31 3.55 -37.72
CA MET A 215 -8.78 3.88 -36.38
C MET A 215 -7.25 4.00 -36.37
N GLY A 216 -6.62 4.20 -37.52
CA GLY A 216 -5.17 4.23 -37.67
C GLY A 216 -4.58 2.88 -38.09
N GLU A 217 -3.27 2.75 -37.95
CA GLU A 217 -2.53 1.53 -38.27
C GLU A 217 -2.91 0.39 -37.30
N PRO A 218 -3.38 -0.77 -37.80
CA PRO A 218 -3.60 -1.96 -36.97
C PRO A 218 -2.26 -2.58 -36.58
N HIS A 219 -2.00 -2.68 -35.27
CA HIS A 219 -0.79 -3.30 -34.74
C HIS A 219 -1.00 -4.82 -34.58
N PRO A 220 -0.28 -5.67 -35.33
CA PRO A 220 -0.42 -7.12 -35.24
C PRO A 220 0.15 -7.61 -33.91
N VAL A 221 -0.67 -8.31 -33.12
CA VAL A 221 -0.27 -8.87 -31.83
C VAL A 221 -0.73 -10.31 -31.67
N SER A 222 0.05 -11.10 -30.93
CA SER A 222 -0.43 -12.35 -30.34
C SER A 222 -0.37 -12.21 -28.83
N ALA A 223 -1.52 -12.00 -28.22
CA ALA A 223 -1.65 -12.01 -26.77
C ALA A 223 -1.22 -13.36 -26.15
N MET A 224 -1.42 -14.47 -26.89
CA MET A 224 -1.07 -15.81 -26.43
C MET A 224 0.43 -16.07 -26.47
N HIS A 225 1.10 -15.69 -27.56
CA HIS A 225 2.53 -15.95 -27.76
C HIS A 225 3.43 -14.76 -27.41
N GLY A 226 2.86 -13.60 -27.11
CA GLY A 226 3.57 -12.37 -26.74
C GLY A 226 4.16 -11.59 -27.91
N ARG A 227 3.90 -11.99 -29.16
CA ARG A 227 4.39 -11.31 -30.37
C ARG A 227 3.76 -9.93 -30.51
N GLY A 228 4.55 -8.91 -30.86
CA GLY A 228 4.09 -7.55 -31.17
C GLY A 228 3.54 -6.75 -29.98
N VAL A 229 3.40 -7.36 -28.79
CA VAL A 229 2.84 -6.70 -27.60
C VAL A 229 3.77 -5.58 -27.10
N ALA A 230 5.09 -5.81 -27.14
CA ALA A 230 6.08 -4.81 -26.75
C ALA A 230 6.02 -3.58 -27.68
N ASP A 231 6.05 -3.81 -28.99
CA ASP A 231 5.98 -2.75 -30.00
C ASP A 231 4.66 -1.96 -29.87
N MET A 232 3.54 -2.65 -29.65
CA MET A 232 2.24 -2.04 -29.39
C MET A 232 2.25 -1.14 -28.14
N LEU A 233 2.88 -1.57 -27.05
CA LEU A 233 2.99 -0.77 -25.83
C LEU A 233 3.90 0.45 -26.02
N ASP A 234 4.97 0.32 -26.80
CA ASP A 234 5.84 1.45 -27.13
C ASP A 234 5.06 2.53 -27.91
N GLU A 235 4.20 2.13 -28.84
CA GLU A 235 3.30 3.07 -29.53
C GLU A 235 2.23 3.62 -28.59
N ALA A 236 1.69 2.81 -27.68
CA ALA A 236 0.72 3.28 -26.67
C ALA A 236 1.33 4.38 -25.77
N LEU A 237 2.60 4.25 -25.39
CA LEU A 237 3.31 5.28 -24.61
C LEU A 237 3.50 6.60 -25.35
N LYS A 238 3.48 6.62 -26.70
CA LYS A 238 3.60 7.85 -27.47
C LYS A 238 2.30 8.65 -27.51
N ILE A 239 1.16 7.97 -27.37
CA ILE A 239 -0.17 8.62 -27.38
C ILE A 239 -0.68 8.94 -25.98
N LEU A 240 -0.16 8.26 -24.95
CA LEU A 240 -0.48 8.57 -23.57
C LEU A 240 0.14 9.92 -23.16
N PRO A 241 -0.58 10.74 -22.39
CA PRO A 241 0.02 11.92 -21.79
C PRO A 241 1.08 11.50 -20.78
N GLU A 242 1.98 12.42 -20.45
CA GLU A 242 2.99 12.20 -19.40
C GLU A 242 2.34 11.95 -18.04
N PHE A 243 1.19 12.58 -17.79
CA PHE A 243 0.37 12.42 -16.59
C PHE A 243 -1.13 12.38 -16.98
N SER A 244 -1.93 11.64 -16.22
CA SER A 244 -3.37 11.51 -16.48
C SER A 244 -4.09 12.85 -16.37
N GLY A 245 -4.93 13.16 -17.35
CA GLY A 245 -5.86 14.30 -17.30
C GLY A 245 -7.21 13.93 -16.66
N VAL A 246 -7.39 12.69 -16.24
CA VAL A 246 -8.65 12.17 -15.70
C VAL A 246 -8.59 12.15 -14.16
N ALA A 247 -9.23 13.13 -13.53
CA ALA A 247 -9.39 13.16 -12.09
C ALA A 247 -10.26 11.97 -11.62
N GLY A 248 -9.70 11.07 -10.79
CA GLY A 248 -10.52 10.08 -10.07
C GLY A 248 -9.94 8.68 -9.88
N ILE A 249 -8.80 8.33 -10.48
CA ILE A 249 -8.09 7.08 -10.14
C ILE A 249 -6.96 7.44 -9.19
N ALA A 250 -7.31 7.58 -7.91
CA ALA A 250 -6.33 7.67 -6.84
C ALA A 250 -5.40 6.43 -6.89
N ARG A 251 -4.10 6.67 -6.76
CA ARG A 251 -3.03 5.65 -6.65
C ARG A 251 -3.50 4.43 -5.83
N THR A 252 -3.70 3.27 -6.45
CA THR A 252 -3.18 1.93 -6.06
C THR A 252 -3.87 0.80 -6.83
N GLY A 253 -3.06 -0.08 -7.43
CA GLY A 253 -3.53 -1.24 -8.16
C GLY A 253 -4.21 -2.28 -7.28
N GLY A 254 -5.24 -2.92 -7.82
CA GLY A 254 -5.91 -4.09 -7.24
C GLY A 254 -6.53 -3.91 -5.84
N PRO A 255 -7.22 -4.94 -5.34
CA PRO A 255 -7.69 -5.01 -3.95
C PRO A 255 -6.57 -4.84 -2.92
N ARG A 256 -6.79 -4.06 -1.86
CA ARG A 256 -5.83 -3.90 -0.75
C ARG A 256 -5.50 -5.24 -0.12
N ARG A 257 -4.23 -5.40 0.27
CA ARG A 257 -3.67 -6.71 0.66
C ARG A 257 -3.63 -6.86 2.17
N VAL A 258 -4.31 -7.88 2.68
CA VAL A 258 -4.49 -8.12 4.12
C VAL A 258 -3.82 -9.43 4.52
N ALA A 259 -2.92 -9.40 5.49
CA ALA A 259 -2.40 -10.61 6.13
C ALA A 259 -3.21 -10.92 7.40
N LEU A 260 -3.70 -12.16 7.54
CA LEU A 260 -4.38 -12.62 8.75
C LEU A 260 -3.40 -13.41 9.64
N LEU A 261 -2.98 -12.80 10.74
CA LEU A 261 -1.91 -13.33 11.61
C LEU A 261 -2.42 -13.65 13.01
N GLY A 262 -1.58 -14.31 13.80
CA GLY A 262 -1.86 -14.71 15.18
C GLY A 262 -1.42 -16.14 15.47
N ARG A 263 -1.47 -16.54 16.73
CA ARG A 263 -1.05 -17.87 17.19
C ARG A 263 -1.87 -19.04 16.66
N PRO A 264 -1.35 -20.29 16.70
CA PRO A 264 -2.17 -21.47 16.49
C PRO A 264 -3.46 -21.44 17.32
N ASN A 265 -4.57 -21.94 16.77
CA ASN A 265 -5.88 -22.05 17.44
C ASN A 265 -6.56 -20.74 17.89
N VAL A 266 -5.97 -19.57 17.60
CA VAL A 266 -6.56 -18.26 17.92
C VAL A 266 -7.85 -17.94 17.14
N GLY A 267 -8.18 -18.74 16.11
CA GLY A 267 -9.41 -18.60 15.31
C GLY A 267 -9.24 -17.97 13.93
N LYS A 268 -8.01 -17.87 13.39
CA LYS A 268 -7.73 -17.39 12.01
C LYS A 268 -8.57 -18.09 10.95
N SER A 269 -8.58 -19.43 10.93
CA SER A 269 -9.33 -20.20 9.92
C SER A 269 -10.83 -20.00 10.07
N SER A 270 -11.33 -19.92 11.31
CA SER A 270 -12.74 -19.61 11.57
C SER A 270 -13.10 -18.21 11.09
N MET A 271 -12.21 -17.22 11.29
CA MET A 271 -12.42 -15.84 10.85
C MET A 271 -12.45 -15.76 9.33
N LEU A 272 -11.44 -16.34 8.66
CA LEU A 272 -11.38 -16.39 7.21
C LEU A 272 -12.62 -17.06 6.62
N ASN A 273 -13.02 -18.22 7.13
CA ASN A 273 -14.23 -18.92 6.70
C ASN A 273 -15.51 -18.10 6.95
N LYS A 274 -15.55 -17.34 8.04
CA LYS A 274 -16.72 -16.52 8.37
C LYS A 274 -16.82 -15.31 7.46
N LEU A 275 -15.70 -14.61 7.22
CA LEU A 275 -15.62 -13.51 6.26
C LEU A 275 -16.02 -14.03 4.87
N ALA A 276 -15.41 -15.13 4.44
CA ALA A 276 -15.70 -15.81 3.19
C ALA A 276 -17.18 -16.26 3.04
N GLY A 277 -17.75 -16.86 4.07
CA GLY A 277 -19.11 -17.42 4.00
C GLY A 277 -20.22 -16.38 4.10
N SER A 278 -19.91 -15.11 4.41
CA SER A 278 -20.90 -14.09 4.75
C SER A 278 -21.09 -13.02 3.68
N GLU A 279 -20.12 -12.84 2.79
CA GLU A 279 -20.09 -11.90 1.68
C GLU A 279 -19.37 -12.62 0.53
N ARG A 280 -19.88 -12.51 -0.71
CA ARG A 280 -19.57 -13.42 -1.82
C ARG A 280 -18.06 -13.61 -1.99
N VAL A 281 -17.55 -14.80 -1.65
CA VAL A 281 -16.20 -15.17 -2.09
C VAL A 281 -16.27 -15.37 -3.58
N VAL A 282 -15.51 -14.58 -4.32
CA VAL A 282 -15.21 -14.89 -5.71
C VAL A 282 -14.20 -16.03 -5.67
N VAL A 283 -14.67 -17.26 -5.38
CA VAL A 283 -13.85 -18.47 -5.50
C VAL A 283 -13.76 -18.78 -6.97
N ASP A 284 -12.55 -18.69 -7.49
CA ASP A 284 -12.18 -19.31 -8.74
C ASP A 284 -11.93 -20.83 -8.49
N PRO A 285 -12.65 -21.75 -9.16
CA PRO A 285 -12.57 -23.18 -8.87
C PRO A 285 -11.42 -23.98 -9.53
N MET A 286 -10.57 -23.50 -10.45
CA MET A 286 -9.45 -24.33 -10.96
C MET A 286 -8.10 -24.09 -10.26
N ALA A 287 -8.09 -24.20 -8.92
CA ALA A 287 -6.86 -24.38 -8.16
C ALA A 287 -6.27 -25.79 -8.39
N GLY A 288 -5.63 -25.98 -9.54
CA GLY A 288 -5.01 -27.22 -9.95
C GLY A 288 -3.94 -27.00 -11.01
N THR A 289 -2.81 -26.40 -10.64
CA THR A 289 -1.46 -26.83 -11.05
C THR A 289 -0.36 -25.95 -10.43
N THR A 290 0.54 -26.61 -9.70
CA THR A 290 1.90 -26.19 -9.27
C THR A 290 2.07 -25.00 -8.31
N ARG A 291 2.17 -25.37 -7.02
CA ARG A 291 3.16 -24.94 -6.00
C ARG A 291 3.23 -23.51 -5.42
N ASP A 292 2.40 -22.55 -5.82
CA ASP A 292 2.42 -21.21 -5.19
C ASP A 292 1.25 -20.94 -4.21
N PRO A 293 1.41 -20.05 -3.21
CA PRO A 293 0.37 -19.75 -2.22
C PRO A 293 -0.86 -19.10 -2.90
N VAL A 294 -2.03 -19.68 -2.66
CA VAL A 294 -3.32 -19.17 -3.17
C VAL A 294 -3.75 -18.02 -2.27
N ASP A 295 -3.82 -16.80 -2.80
CA ASP A 295 -4.44 -15.66 -2.12
C ASP A 295 -5.98 -15.73 -2.29
N GLU A 296 -6.73 -15.19 -1.33
CA GLU A 296 -8.20 -15.21 -1.36
C GLU A 296 -8.78 -13.80 -1.54
N PHE A 297 -9.74 -13.64 -2.44
CA PHE A 297 -10.49 -12.39 -2.63
C PHE A 297 -11.80 -12.46 -1.85
N ILE A 298 -11.97 -11.54 -0.90
CA ILE A 298 -13.12 -11.46 -0.01
C ILE A 298 -13.77 -10.09 -0.17
N GLU A 299 -15.06 -10.08 -0.52
CA GLU A 299 -15.87 -8.87 -0.40
C GLU A 299 -16.13 -8.61 1.08
N LEU A 300 -15.73 -7.45 1.59
CA LEU A 300 -15.98 -7.04 2.96
C LEU A 300 -16.37 -5.56 2.99
N GLY A 301 -17.57 -5.26 3.49
CA GLY A 301 -18.08 -3.88 3.56
C GLY A 301 -18.28 -3.25 2.18
N GLY A 302 -18.65 -4.06 1.17
CA GLY A 302 -18.87 -3.60 -0.20
C GLY A 302 -17.59 -3.31 -1.00
N ARG A 303 -16.41 -3.70 -0.51
CA ARG A 303 -15.13 -3.62 -1.23
C ARG A 303 -14.46 -4.98 -1.27
N ILE A 304 -13.71 -5.27 -2.33
CA ILE A 304 -12.92 -6.50 -2.44
C ILE A 304 -11.57 -6.29 -1.73
N TRP A 305 -11.19 -7.26 -0.92
CA TRP A 305 -9.92 -7.34 -0.20
C TRP A 305 -9.16 -8.60 -0.63
N ARG A 306 -7.84 -8.51 -0.81
CA ARG A 306 -6.98 -9.67 -1.12
C ARG A 306 -6.32 -10.15 0.17
N PHE A 307 -6.79 -11.27 0.70
CA PHE A 307 -6.15 -11.94 1.83
C PHE A 307 -4.97 -12.78 1.34
N VAL A 308 -3.77 -12.46 1.80
CA VAL A 308 -2.53 -13.09 1.32
C VAL A 308 -2.16 -14.34 2.13
N ASP A 309 -1.58 -15.33 1.45
CA ASP A 309 -1.05 -16.59 2.04
C ASP A 309 -2.08 -17.38 2.88
N THR A 310 -3.33 -17.48 2.43
CA THR A 310 -4.40 -18.20 3.14
C THR A 310 -4.28 -19.72 3.06
N ALA A 311 -3.46 -20.24 2.14
CA ALA A 311 -3.20 -21.68 1.98
C ALA A 311 -2.65 -22.34 3.27
N GLY A 312 -1.89 -21.61 4.09
CA GLY A 312 -1.42 -22.06 5.40
C GLY A 312 -2.52 -22.14 6.47
N ILE A 313 -3.58 -21.35 6.32
CA ILE A 313 -4.73 -21.27 7.23
C ILE A 313 -5.69 -22.46 7.00
N ARG A 314 -5.87 -22.90 5.75
CA ARG A 314 -6.72 -24.06 5.39
C ARG A 314 -6.05 -25.43 5.64
N ARG A 315 -4.74 -25.57 5.37
CA ARG A 315 -4.02 -26.86 5.59
C ARG A 315 -3.88 -27.28 7.06
N ARG A 316 -4.08 -26.36 8.01
CA ARG A 316 -3.95 -26.63 9.46
C ARG A 316 -5.06 -27.50 10.05
N VAL A 317 -6.08 -27.87 9.28
CA VAL A 317 -7.07 -28.87 9.72
C VAL A 317 -6.45 -30.28 9.84
N HIS A 318 -5.32 -30.57 9.19
CA HIS A 318 -4.80 -31.94 9.08
C HIS A 318 -3.38 -32.23 9.62
N MET A 319 -2.63 -31.26 10.15
CA MET A 319 -1.29 -31.53 10.69
C MET A 319 -1.09 -30.87 12.06
N GLN A 320 -1.27 -31.67 13.11
CA GLN A 320 -0.82 -31.37 14.46
C GLN A 320 0.53 -32.06 14.69
N ARG A 321 1.60 -31.24 14.78
CA ARG A 321 2.88 -31.42 15.52
C ARG A 321 4.12 -31.07 14.68
N GLY A 322 4.95 -30.19 15.24
CA GLY A 322 6.32 -29.88 14.81
C GLY A 322 6.44 -28.87 13.66
N ALA A 323 6.15 -27.58 13.88
CA ALA A 323 6.31 -26.58 12.81
C ALA A 323 6.45 -25.11 13.28
N ASP A 324 7.20 -24.82 14.35
CA ASP A 324 7.40 -23.42 14.79
C ASP A 324 8.28 -22.61 13.82
N PHE A 325 9.33 -23.22 13.26
CA PHE A 325 10.22 -22.57 12.28
C PHE A 325 9.52 -22.27 10.94
N TYR A 326 8.64 -23.15 10.48
CA TYR A 326 7.87 -22.92 9.24
C TYR A 326 6.71 -21.94 9.43
N ALA A 327 6.31 -21.66 10.67
CA ALA A 327 5.29 -20.66 10.97
C ALA A 327 5.84 -19.23 10.82
N SER A 328 7.08 -18.97 11.26
CA SER A 328 7.70 -17.64 11.13
C SER A 328 8.00 -17.25 9.68
N LEU A 329 8.54 -18.16 8.88
CA LEU A 329 8.81 -17.91 7.45
C LEU A 329 7.54 -17.60 6.65
N ARG A 330 6.41 -18.25 6.98
CA ARG A 330 5.11 -17.94 6.36
C ARG A 330 4.58 -16.59 6.80
N THR A 331 4.67 -16.27 8.09
CA THR A 331 4.30 -14.94 8.59
C THR A 331 5.09 -13.83 7.87
N GLN A 332 6.39 -14.01 7.67
CA GLN A 332 7.22 -13.06 6.92
C GLN A 332 6.78 -12.94 5.46
N SER A 333 6.59 -14.06 4.74
CA SER A 333 6.14 -14.02 3.34
C SER A 333 4.75 -13.40 3.17
N ALA A 334 3.85 -13.60 4.13
CA ALA A 334 2.55 -12.92 4.15
C ALA A 334 2.71 -11.41 4.35
N LEU A 335 3.58 -10.98 5.27
CA LEU A 335 3.87 -9.56 5.53
C LEU A 335 4.59 -8.86 4.38
N GLU A 336 5.43 -9.56 3.62
CA GLU A 336 6.07 -9.02 2.40
C GLU A 336 5.04 -8.64 1.33
N LYS A 337 3.92 -9.37 1.26
CA LYS A 337 2.86 -9.15 0.27
C LYS A 337 1.73 -8.25 0.78
N ALA A 338 1.51 -8.20 2.09
CA ALA A 338 0.42 -7.43 2.69
C ALA A 338 0.76 -5.94 2.81
N GLU A 339 -0.27 -5.12 2.91
CA GLU A 339 -0.18 -3.70 3.28
C GLU A 339 -0.60 -3.50 4.74
N VAL A 340 -1.59 -4.29 5.18
CA VAL A 340 -2.10 -4.31 6.55
C VAL A 340 -2.13 -5.73 7.09
N ALA A 341 -1.74 -5.89 8.35
CA ALA A 341 -1.82 -7.12 9.10
C ALA A 341 -2.94 -7.02 10.15
N VAL A 342 -3.85 -7.99 10.12
CA VAL A 342 -4.85 -8.20 11.17
C VAL A 342 -4.32 -9.29 12.09
N VAL A 343 -3.89 -8.91 13.30
CA VAL A 343 -3.36 -9.85 14.29
C VAL A 343 -4.48 -10.27 15.23
N LEU A 344 -4.84 -11.55 15.18
CA LEU A 344 -5.85 -12.12 16.08
C LEU A 344 -5.22 -12.47 17.43
N ILE A 345 -5.90 -12.07 18.50
CA ILE A 345 -5.59 -12.41 19.90
C ILE A 345 -6.85 -13.06 20.51
N ALA A 346 -6.70 -14.22 21.14
CA ALA A 346 -7.80 -14.93 21.77
C ALA A 346 -8.02 -14.39 23.19
N VAL A 347 -9.24 -13.94 23.50
CA VAL A 347 -9.53 -13.27 24.79
C VAL A 347 -9.74 -14.24 25.96
N ASP A 348 -10.01 -15.51 25.66
CA ASP A 348 -10.15 -16.60 26.63
C ASP A 348 -8.81 -17.12 27.15
N GLU A 349 -7.70 -16.69 26.55
CA GLU A 349 -6.33 -17.02 26.95
C GLU A 349 -5.55 -15.77 27.35
N VAL A 350 -4.48 -15.94 28.13
CA VAL A 350 -3.53 -14.85 28.46
C VAL A 350 -2.74 -14.47 27.21
N VAL A 351 -2.46 -13.16 27.04
CA VAL A 351 -1.56 -12.67 25.98
C VAL A 351 -0.20 -13.34 26.15
N SER A 352 0.24 -14.04 25.11
CA SER A 352 1.47 -14.84 25.17
C SER A 352 2.66 -14.12 24.53
N GLU A 353 3.87 -14.56 24.85
CA GLU A 353 5.08 -14.08 24.16
C GLU A 353 5.04 -14.24 22.64
N GLN A 354 4.32 -15.25 22.13
CA GLN A 354 4.22 -15.47 20.69
C GLN A 354 3.26 -14.46 20.04
N ASP A 355 2.25 -13.95 20.75
CA ASP A 355 1.43 -12.83 20.27
C ASP A 355 2.29 -11.57 20.11
N VAL A 356 3.07 -11.24 21.16
CA VAL A 356 4.01 -10.10 21.15
C VAL A 356 5.04 -10.23 20.04
N ARG A 357 5.61 -11.43 19.83
CA ARG A 357 6.58 -11.68 18.75
C ARG A 357 5.97 -11.46 17.36
N ILE A 358 4.70 -11.85 17.15
CA ILE A 358 4.01 -11.62 15.87
C ILE A 358 3.80 -10.11 15.66
N LEU A 359 3.39 -9.38 16.70
CA LEU A 359 3.22 -7.92 16.62
C LEU A 359 4.52 -7.22 16.27
N GLN A 360 5.62 -7.61 16.91
CA GLN A 360 6.94 -7.07 16.63
C GLN A 360 7.36 -7.28 15.16
N LEU A 361 7.09 -8.47 14.60
CA LEU A 361 7.34 -8.74 13.17
C LEU A 361 6.53 -7.82 12.25
N VAL A 362 5.27 -7.51 12.61
CA VAL A 362 4.45 -6.57 11.83
C VAL A 362 5.07 -5.17 11.84
N ILE A 363 5.47 -4.69 13.02
CA ILE A 363 6.10 -3.37 13.18
C ILE A 363 7.40 -3.30 12.38
N GLU A 364 8.27 -4.31 12.51
CA GLU A 364 9.55 -4.39 11.79
C GLU A 364 9.36 -4.47 10.27
N SER A 365 8.27 -5.07 9.80
CA SER A 365 7.92 -5.12 8.38
C SER A 365 7.35 -3.80 7.83
N GLY A 366 7.07 -2.82 8.70
CA GLY A 366 6.53 -1.52 8.29
C GLY A 366 5.11 -1.59 7.76
N ARG A 367 4.33 -2.62 8.11
CA ARG A 367 2.94 -2.77 7.67
C ARG A 367 1.98 -2.12 8.66
N ALA A 368 0.82 -1.69 8.15
CA ALA A 368 -0.27 -1.25 9.01
C ALA A 368 -0.75 -2.42 9.89
N LEU A 369 -1.25 -2.11 11.08
CA LEU A 369 -1.61 -3.09 12.10
C LEU A 369 -3.03 -2.83 12.62
N VAL A 370 -3.83 -3.89 12.66
CA VAL A 370 -5.13 -3.93 13.35
C VAL A 370 -5.13 -5.08 14.35
N LEU A 371 -5.49 -4.80 15.59
CA LEU A 371 -5.63 -5.81 16.65
C LEU A 371 -7.06 -6.35 16.65
N ALA A 372 -7.21 -7.65 16.46
CA ALA A 372 -8.51 -8.33 16.48
C ALA A 372 -8.63 -9.24 17.71
N PHE A 373 -9.34 -8.79 18.73
CA PHE A 373 -9.64 -9.57 19.92
C PHE A 373 -10.79 -10.54 19.63
N ASN A 374 -10.44 -11.79 19.36
CA ASN A 374 -11.33 -12.85 18.91
C ASN A 374 -11.84 -13.71 20.08
N LYS A 375 -12.95 -14.42 19.84
CA LYS A 375 -13.71 -15.23 20.81
C LYS A 375 -14.36 -14.39 21.91
N TRP A 376 -14.76 -13.17 21.57
CA TRP A 376 -15.44 -12.27 22.51
C TRP A 376 -16.73 -12.86 23.12
N ASP A 377 -17.33 -13.85 22.45
CA ASP A 377 -18.47 -14.63 22.94
C ASP A 377 -18.16 -15.49 24.18
N LEU A 378 -16.88 -15.74 24.48
CA LEU A 378 -16.42 -16.50 25.64
C LEU A 378 -15.92 -15.62 26.79
N LEU A 379 -15.99 -14.28 26.63
CA LEU A 379 -15.40 -13.36 27.60
C LEU A 379 -16.33 -13.13 28.79
N GLU A 380 -15.87 -13.51 29.98
CA GLU A 380 -16.52 -13.24 31.25
C GLU A 380 -16.02 -11.92 31.88
N ASP A 381 -16.82 -11.31 32.75
CA ASP A 381 -16.52 -10.01 33.38
C ASP A 381 -15.21 -10.02 34.19
N GLU A 382 -14.91 -11.13 34.88
CA GLU A 382 -13.66 -11.27 35.62
C GLU A 382 -12.46 -11.31 34.66
N ARG A 383 -12.50 -12.19 33.65
CA ARG A 383 -11.44 -12.30 32.63
C ARG A 383 -11.20 -10.97 31.92
N ARG A 384 -12.26 -10.21 31.63
CA ARG A 384 -12.15 -8.88 31.00
C ARG A 384 -11.23 -7.93 31.77
N ARG A 385 -11.30 -7.91 33.11
CA ARG A 385 -10.42 -7.06 33.94
C ARG A 385 -8.95 -7.50 33.92
N TYR A 386 -8.70 -8.79 33.71
CA TYR A 386 -7.33 -9.29 33.53
C TYR A 386 -6.81 -8.96 32.13
N LEU A 387 -7.65 -9.13 31.10
CA LEU A 387 -7.31 -8.80 29.72
C LEU A 387 -6.95 -7.31 29.55
N GLU A 388 -7.72 -6.38 30.12
CA GLU A 388 -7.39 -4.95 30.04
C GLU A 388 -6.01 -4.64 30.64
N ARG A 389 -5.65 -5.29 31.76
CA ARG A 389 -4.32 -5.14 32.37
C ARG A 389 -3.21 -5.74 31.50
N GLU A 390 -3.45 -6.90 30.88
CA GLU A 390 -2.52 -7.50 29.93
C GLU A 390 -2.31 -6.60 28.71
N ILE A 391 -3.38 -5.98 28.19
CA ILE A 391 -3.29 -5.03 27.07
C ILE A 391 -2.44 -3.81 27.47
N GLU A 392 -2.65 -3.27 28.67
CA GLU A 392 -1.89 -2.12 29.18
C GLU A 392 -0.42 -2.46 29.44
N GLN A 393 -0.11 -3.68 29.88
CA GLN A 393 1.26 -4.08 30.22
C GLN A 393 2.04 -4.60 29.01
N ASP A 394 1.45 -5.53 28.26
CA ASP A 394 2.16 -6.27 27.21
C ASP A 394 1.99 -5.62 25.84
N LEU A 395 0.90 -4.88 25.60
CA LEU A 395 0.56 -4.32 24.29
C LEU A 395 0.65 -2.78 24.22
N ALA A 396 1.18 -2.12 25.25
CA ALA A 396 1.35 -0.65 25.28
C ALA A 396 2.13 -0.11 24.07
N HIS A 397 3.13 -0.85 23.60
CA HIS A 397 3.96 -0.47 22.44
C HIS A 397 3.19 -0.43 21.10
N VAL A 398 1.98 -0.98 21.05
CA VAL A 398 1.05 -0.98 19.91
C VAL A 398 -0.32 -0.38 20.27
N ASP A 399 -0.37 0.47 21.29
CA ASP A 399 -1.59 1.19 21.71
C ASP A 399 -2.25 1.99 20.57
N TRP A 400 -1.43 2.51 19.65
CA TRP A 400 -1.81 3.23 18.44
C TRP A 400 -2.54 2.38 17.40
N ALA A 401 -2.58 1.05 17.54
CA ALA A 401 -3.27 0.17 16.60
C ALA A 401 -4.77 0.05 16.92
N PRO A 402 -5.68 0.20 15.94
CA PRO A 402 -7.11 0.02 16.13
C PRO A 402 -7.42 -1.36 16.73
N ARG A 403 -8.31 -1.37 17.74
CA ARG A 403 -8.75 -2.58 18.42
C ARG A 403 -10.16 -2.93 17.98
N VAL A 404 -10.32 -4.15 17.46
CA VAL A 404 -11.62 -4.69 17.03
C VAL A 404 -11.94 -5.92 17.88
N ASN A 405 -12.99 -5.82 18.68
CA ASN A 405 -13.53 -6.94 19.43
C ASN A 405 -14.51 -7.70 18.56
N LEU A 406 -14.29 -9.00 18.35
CA LEU A 406 -15.08 -9.81 17.44
C LEU A 406 -15.22 -11.26 17.90
N SER A 407 -16.15 -11.98 17.27
CA SER A 407 -16.24 -13.44 17.40
C SER A 407 -16.32 -14.07 16.03
N ALA A 408 -15.23 -14.71 15.62
CA ALA A 408 -15.14 -15.44 14.35
C ALA A 408 -16.19 -16.57 14.26
N LYS A 409 -16.58 -17.16 15.39
CA LYS A 409 -17.57 -18.25 15.45
C LYS A 409 -18.98 -17.75 15.14
N THR A 410 -19.40 -16.67 15.78
CA THR A 410 -20.74 -16.11 15.63
C THR A 410 -20.85 -15.17 14.43
N GLY A 411 -19.75 -14.50 14.07
CA GLY A 411 -19.69 -13.38 13.12
C GLY A 411 -19.95 -12.03 13.75
N TRP A 412 -20.07 -11.96 15.08
CA TRP A 412 -20.30 -10.70 15.78
C TRP A 412 -19.17 -9.71 15.52
N HIS A 413 -19.53 -8.48 15.16
CA HIS A 413 -18.64 -7.35 14.88
C HIS A 413 -17.60 -7.54 13.78
N LYS A 414 -17.80 -8.49 12.85
CA LYS A 414 -16.92 -8.63 11.68
C LYS A 414 -16.89 -7.38 10.80
N ASP A 415 -17.99 -6.63 10.77
CA ASP A 415 -18.21 -5.40 10.01
C ASP A 415 -17.36 -4.22 10.52
N ARG A 416 -16.99 -4.23 11.81
CA ARG A 416 -16.08 -3.26 12.43
C ARG A 416 -14.63 -3.38 11.93
N LEU A 417 -14.29 -4.48 11.25
CA LEU A 417 -12.96 -4.68 10.71
C LEU A 417 -12.65 -3.71 9.56
N VAL A 418 -13.62 -3.41 8.69
CA VAL A 418 -13.40 -2.52 7.53
C VAL A 418 -13.04 -1.10 7.96
N PRO A 419 -13.78 -0.43 8.86
CA PRO A 419 -13.38 0.88 9.36
C PRO A 419 -11.97 0.89 9.98
N ALA A 420 -11.61 -0.16 10.73
CA ALA A 420 -10.29 -0.26 11.34
C ALA A 420 -9.18 -0.45 10.28
N LEU A 421 -9.43 -1.24 9.24
CA LEU A 421 -8.52 -1.41 8.11
C LEU A 421 -8.34 -0.09 7.34
N ASP A 422 -9.44 0.61 7.05
CA ASP A 422 -9.42 1.89 6.34
C ASP A 422 -8.60 2.93 7.14
N VAL A 423 -8.86 3.11 8.44
CA VAL A 423 -8.10 4.04 9.29
C VAL A 423 -6.60 3.70 9.29
N ALA A 424 -6.26 2.42 9.41
CA ALA A 424 -4.88 1.96 9.42
C ALA A 424 -4.17 2.21 8.07
N LEU A 425 -4.85 1.95 6.95
CA LEU A 425 -4.31 2.11 5.61
C LEU A 425 -4.26 3.58 5.16
N GLU A 426 -5.24 4.40 5.51
CA GLU A 426 -5.21 5.85 5.29
C GLU A 426 -4.03 6.48 6.03
N SER A 427 -3.81 6.08 7.28
CA SER A 427 -2.64 6.46 8.06
C SER A 427 -1.33 5.98 7.44
N TRP A 428 -1.33 4.78 6.85
CA TRP A 428 -0.17 4.21 6.14
C TRP A 428 0.10 4.88 4.80
N ASP A 429 -0.89 5.53 4.21
CA ASP A 429 -0.74 6.27 2.96
C ASP A 429 -0.39 7.76 3.21
N LYS A 430 -0.53 8.22 4.46
CA LYS A 430 -0.46 9.64 4.83
C LYS A 430 0.94 10.25 4.64
N ARG A 431 1.02 11.29 3.80
CA ARG A 431 2.15 12.21 3.68
C ARG A 431 1.87 13.50 4.45
N ILE A 432 2.84 13.96 5.23
CA ILE A 432 2.84 15.27 5.89
C ILE A 432 3.67 16.22 5.03
N PRO A 433 3.11 17.38 4.61
CA PRO A 433 3.89 18.40 3.93
C PRO A 433 5.10 18.84 4.75
N THR A 434 6.26 18.94 4.11
CA THR A 434 7.54 19.24 4.75
C THR A 434 7.52 20.57 5.49
N GLY A 435 6.79 21.56 4.97
CA GLY A 435 6.49 22.81 5.65
C GLY A 435 5.87 22.59 7.03
N LYS A 436 4.75 21.86 7.07
CA LYS A 436 4.02 21.54 8.31
C LYS A 436 4.87 20.73 9.28
N LEU A 437 5.64 19.76 8.79
CA LEU A 437 6.55 18.98 9.62
C LEU A 437 7.61 19.85 10.30
N ASN A 438 8.26 20.74 9.55
CA ASN A 438 9.31 21.60 10.11
C ASN A 438 8.75 22.70 11.02
N ALA A 439 7.56 23.23 10.70
CA ALA A 439 6.82 24.11 11.61
C ALA A 439 6.55 23.42 12.95
N PHE A 440 6.02 22.20 12.91
CA PHE A 440 5.79 21.37 14.09
C PHE A 440 7.07 21.10 14.88
N LEU A 441 8.15 20.66 14.22
CA LEU A 441 9.42 20.40 14.90
C LEU A 441 9.98 21.67 15.56
N GLY A 442 9.85 22.83 14.91
CA GLY A 442 10.27 24.12 15.45
C GLY A 442 9.51 24.51 16.72
N GLU A 443 8.17 24.47 16.68
CA GLU A 443 7.32 24.75 17.85
C GLU A 443 7.57 23.74 18.97
N LEU A 444 7.73 22.46 18.63
CA LEU A 444 7.97 21.38 19.59
C LEU A 444 9.30 21.61 20.34
N VAL A 445 10.39 21.89 19.62
CA VAL A 445 11.71 22.16 20.24
C VAL A 445 11.69 23.46 21.06
N ALA A 446 10.91 24.46 20.64
CA ALA A 446 10.78 25.71 21.39
C ALA A 446 10.03 25.52 22.72
N ALA A 447 8.96 24.73 22.73
CA ALA A 447 8.19 24.40 23.93
C ALA A 447 8.94 23.41 24.84
N HIS A 448 9.59 22.41 24.23
CA HIS A 448 10.21 21.28 24.89
C HIS A 448 11.63 21.04 24.37
N PRO A 449 12.62 21.86 24.79
CA PRO A 449 13.98 21.72 24.29
C PRO A 449 14.62 20.37 24.68
N HIS A 450 15.45 19.82 23.79
CA HIS A 450 16.20 18.59 24.05
C HIS A 450 17.14 18.75 25.27
N PRO A 451 17.27 17.77 26.17
CA PRO A 451 18.21 17.81 27.29
C PRO A 451 19.66 18.08 26.87
N ILE A 452 20.43 18.83 27.67
CA ILE A 452 21.84 19.08 27.36
C ILE A 452 22.68 17.91 27.91
N ARG A 453 23.31 17.14 27.02
CA ARG A 453 24.32 16.13 27.37
C ARG A 453 25.65 16.49 26.70
N GLY A 454 26.76 16.47 27.45
CA GLY A 454 28.10 16.76 26.90
C GLY A 454 28.37 18.23 26.54
N GLY A 455 27.63 19.18 27.14
CA GLY A 455 27.93 20.62 27.06
C GLY A 455 27.44 21.36 25.81
N LYS A 456 26.91 20.66 24.79
CA LYS A 456 26.24 21.28 23.64
C LYS A 456 24.87 20.64 23.42
N GLN A 457 23.86 21.48 23.21
CA GLN A 457 22.52 21.01 22.90
C GLN A 457 22.43 20.62 21.41
N PRO A 458 22.04 19.38 21.08
CA PRO A 458 21.73 19.00 19.70
C PRO A 458 20.55 19.83 19.18
N ARG A 459 20.65 20.31 17.95
CA ARG A 459 19.57 21.04 17.27
C ARG A 459 19.05 20.24 16.09
N ILE A 460 17.74 20.25 15.91
CA ILE A 460 17.11 19.77 14.68
C ILE A 460 17.24 20.89 13.66
N LEU A 461 17.90 20.60 12.54
CA LEU A 461 18.14 21.54 11.45
C LEU A 461 16.96 21.50 10.46
N PHE A 462 16.49 20.30 10.15
CA PHE A 462 15.45 20.04 9.19
C PHE A 462 14.85 18.65 9.43
N GLY A 463 13.58 18.47 9.13
CA GLY A 463 12.92 17.17 9.10
C GLY A 463 12.19 16.96 7.78
N THR A 464 12.23 15.73 7.27
CA THR A 464 11.44 15.31 6.09
C THR A 464 10.76 13.97 6.37
N GLN A 465 9.66 13.71 5.69
CA GLN A 465 9.07 12.38 5.58
C GLN A 465 9.59 11.71 4.30
N ALA A 466 10.56 10.82 4.45
CA ALA A 466 11.25 10.11 3.36
C ALA A 466 10.41 9.01 2.70
N SER A 467 9.40 8.50 3.41
CA SER A 467 8.47 7.49 2.89
C SER A 467 7.14 7.63 3.62
N SER A 468 6.04 7.35 2.92
CA SER A 468 4.72 7.21 3.54
C SER A 468 4.41 5.77 3.92
N ARG A 469 5.03 4.77 3.28
CA ARG A 469 4.62 3.35 3.32
C ARG A 469 5.75 2.40 3.78
N PRO A 470 6.11 2.33 5.08
CA PRO A 470 5.54 3.07 6.20
C PRO A 470 6.04 4.53 6.32
N PRO A 471 5.39 5.35 7.17
CA PRO A 471 5.82 6.71 7.48
C PRO A 471 7.21 6.73 8.11
N ARG A 472 8.20 7.15 7.32
CA ARG A 472 9.59 7.29 7.76
C ARG A 472 9.98 8.76 7.79
N PHE A 473 10.27 9.26 8.98
CA PHE A 473 10.77 10.60 9.21
C PHE A 473 12.29 10.58 9.37
N VAL A 474 12.97 11.47 8.66
CA VAL A 474 14.41 11.67 8.75
C VAL A 474 14.66 13.06 9.31
N LEU A 475 15.32 13.11 10.47
CA LEU A 475 15.69 14.35 11.15
C LEU A 475 17.17 14.64 10.92
N PHE A 476 17.48 15.76 10.27
CA PHE A 476 18.84 16.27 10.14
C PHE A 476 19.18 17.05 11.42
N THR A 477 20.24 16.67 12.11
CA THR A 477 20.57 17.25 13.43
C THR A 477 22.03 17.63 13.54
N THR A 478 22.39 18.55 14.44
CA THR A 478 23.80 18.90 14.70
C THR A 478 24.50 17.91 15.65
N GLY A 479 23.76 16.95 16.19
CA GLY A 479 24.24 16.03 17.21
C GLY A 479 23.22 14.93 17.49
N PHE A 480 23.61 13.94 18.28
CA PHE A 480 22.77 12.80 18.61
C PHE A 480 21.56 13.24 19.46
N LEU A 481 20.35 12.84 19.07
CA LEU A 481 19.15 12.97 19.89
C LEU A 481 18.98 11.73 20.76
N ASP A 482 18.81 11.94 22.06
CA ASP A 482 18.60 10.87 23.03
C ASP A 482 17.40 9.99 22.63
N PRO A 483 17.45 8.67 22.87
CA PRO A 483 16.35 7.77 22.52
C PRO A 483 15.01 8.18 23.13
N GLY A 484 15.02 8.68 24.38
CA GLY A 484 13.82 9.19 25.06
C GLY A 484 13.21 10.41 24.36
N TYR A 485 14.03 11.34 23.87
CA TYR A 485 13.55 12.50 23.12
C TYR A 485 13.03 12.11 21.73
N ARG A 486 13.65 11.12 21.08
CA ARG A 486 13.13 10.56 19.81
C ARG A 486 11.75 9.91 20.02
N ARG A 487 11.56 9.11 21.08
CA ARG A 487 10.24 8.56 21.44
C ARG A 487 9.23 9.66 21.71
N PHE A 488 9.64 10.73 22.38
CA PHE A 488 8.80 11.92 22.59
C PHE A 488 8.37 12.56 21.27
N ILE A 489 9.29 12.78 20.32
CA ILE A 489 8.94 13.29 18.98
C ILE A 489 7.95 12.34 18.29
N THR A 490 8.19 11.02 18.31
CA THR A 490 7.28 10.03 17.72
C THR A 490 5.88 10.11 18.32
N ARG A 491 5.77 10.21 19.65
CA ARG A 491 4.48 10.37 20.34
C ARG A 491 3.78 11.67 19.92
N ARG A 492 4.50 12.79 19.87
CA ARG A 492 3.93 14.09 19.47
C ARG A 492 3.54 14.15 17.99
N LEU A 493 4.25 13.45 17.11
CA LEU A 493 3.84 13.24 15.73
C LEU A 493 2.49 12.52 15.66
N ARG A 494 2.30 11.48 16.49
CA ARG A 494 1.01 10.76 16.56
C ARG A 494 -0.13 11.66 17.06
N GLU A 495 0.11 12.37 18.15
CA GLU A 495 -0.90 13.26 18.74
C GLU A 495 -1.31 14.41 17.81
N THR A 496 -0.37 14.93 17.01
CA THR A 496 -0.63 16.08 16.13
C THR A 496 -1.17 15.67 14.77
N PHE A 497 -0.64 14.60 14.19
CA PHE A 497 -0.93 14.21 12.80
C PHE A 497 -1.66 12.86 12.68
N GLY A 498 -1.91 12.14 13.76
CA GLY A 498 -2.61 10.85 13.76
C GLY A 498 -1.68 9.65 13.59
N PHE A 499 -1.82 8.90 12.49
CA PHE A 499 -1.16 7.61 12.24
C PHE A 499 -1.71 6.43 13.08
N GLU A 500 -2.99 6.48 13.43
CA GLU A 500 -3.66 5.32 14.02
C GLU A 500 -3.54 4.11 13.07
N GLY A 501 -3.12 2.97 13.60
CA GLY A 501 -2.96 1.73 12.84
C GLY A 501 -1.69 1.65 11.99
N THR A 502 -0.78 2.62 12.09
CA THR A 502 0.49 2.59 11.33
C THR A 502 1.73 2.78 12.20
N PRO A 503 2.79 1.97 12.03
CA PRO A 503 4.08 2.20 12.69
C PRO A 503 4.76 3.45 12.11
N ILE A 504 5.37 4.27 12.98
CA ILE A 504 6.16 5.43 12.59
C ILE A 504 7.63 5.16 12.85
N GLU A 505 8.47 5.36 11.83
CA GLU A 505 9.92 5.30 11.97
C GLU A 505 10.51 6.72 12.05
N VAL A 506 11.15 7.08 13.17
CA VAL A 506 11.90 8.33 13.29
C VAL A 506 13.39 8.03 13.34
N THR A 507 14.07 8.37 12.26
CA THR A 507 15.53 8.26 12.11
C THR A 507 16.17 9.63 12.19
N MET A 508 17.46 9.68 12.53
CA MET A 508 18.21 10.93 12.52
C MET A 508 19.51 10.76 11.76
N ARG A 509 19.95 11.82 11.10
CA ARG A 509 21.26 11.91 10.47
C ARG A 509 22.00 13.12 11.04
N VAL A 510 23.12 12.85 11.70
CA VAL A 510 23.95 13.88 12.36
C VAL A 510 24.82 14.57 11.33
N ARG A 511 24.92 15.90 11.43
CA ARG A 511 25.62 16.76 10.48
C ARG A 511 26.72 17.57 11.14
N GLU A 512 27.88 17.53 10.49
CA GLU A 512 28.99 18.41 10.79
C GLU A 512 28.88 19.69 9.97
N LYS A 513 29.20 20.81 10.61
CA LYS A 513 29.20 22.11 9.95
C LYS A 513 30.43 22.19 9.05
N ARG A 514 30.26 22.58 7.78
CA ARG A 514 31.39 22.76 6.87
C ARG A 514 32.40 23.71 7.50
N ALA A 515 33.68 23.32 7.51
CA ALA A 515 34.73 24.23 7.90
C ALA A 515 34.73 25.40 6.91
N ARG A 516 34.41 26.62 7.39
CA ARG A 516 34.64 27.83 6.59
C ARG A 516 36.12 27.84 6.26
N GLY A 517 36.44 27.71 4.98
CA GLY A 517 37.79 27.46 4.48
C GLY A 517 38.85 28.27 5.23
N GLY A 518 39.91 27.57 5.64
CA GLY A 518 41.16 28.21 6.01
C GLY A 518 41.51 29.24 4.95
N LYS A 519 41.82 30.45 5.41
CA LYS A 519 42.35 31.53 4.56
C LYS A 519 43.49 30.95 3.70
N ARG A 520 43.45 31.28 2.41
CA ARG A 520 44.60 31.21 1.50
C ARG A 520 45.82 31.89 2.11
#